data_AF-A0A1Z8XNS8-F1
#
_entry.id   AF-A0A1Z8XNS8-F1
#
_cell.length_a   1.000
_cell.length_b   1.000
_cell.length_c   1.000
_cell.angle_alpha   90.00
_cell.angle_beta   90.00
_cell.angle_gamma   90.00
#
_symmetry.space_group_name_H-M   'P 1'
#
loop_
_entity.id
_entity.type
_entity.pdbx_description
1 polymer ?
#
loop_
_entity_poly.entity_id
_entity_poly.type
_entity_poly.pdbx_seq_one_letter_code
_entity_poly.pdbx_strand_id
1 'polypeptide(L)'
;MLAVDNWLWFLALENIFTDDDSYWNKGCDYLIYFEPNSGRLFPIEHDGNEAFRPNQTRLNPFEHETNINRPVISKLLSVPEYRQRYLAHIRTILKQDFNPEVMKKRIDHFVEIIETPMNEDPKKDFTMTAFYSAVSDLNNLIETRHEFLMDHQEVSEIGPEFISVSVTNQPSPFEETIITASINPNENDGVSSVYLYYTPNGQIDPYQITQMFDDGKSGDENPNDGIYGASIPGYPSGEKVWFYIEARSGNSSKTATFYPSMAESSPSSFRVKSMSSENESPVIINELMASNTNSFKDPQGDYDDWIELLNTTENKIDLSGWYLSDNKENPRKWQFPEGTSIAANEYLLVWADENGSAAEGLHANFKLSSKGEFLSLTSPDEQGNLIMDMITFGTQSKDISFGRISNKDETFHPMTPTPGTSN
;
A
#
# COMPACT_ATOMS: atom_id res chain seq x y z
N MET A 1 -2.21 20.55 0.95
CA MET A 1 -2.94 20.43 -0.35
C MET A 1 -4.10 19.46 -0.17
N LEU A 2 -5.19 19.51 -0.95
CA LEU A 2 -6.27 18.53 -0.82
C LEU A 2 -5.82 17.16 -1.38
N ALA A 3 -6.13 16.05 -0.71
CA ALA A 3 -5.98 14.72 -1.30
C ALA A 3 -7.12 14.43 -2.29
N VAL A 4 -7.06 15.00 -3.49
CA VAL A 4 -8.20 15.07 -4.43
C VAL A 4 -8.86 13.70 -4.68
N ASP A 5 -8.09 12.65 -4.98
CA ASP A 5 -8.67 11.32 -5.25
C ASP A 5 -9.47 10.79 -4.05
N ASN A 6 -8.90 10.89 -2.85
CA ASN A 6 -9.54 10.48 -1.59
C ASN A 6 -10.82 11.30 -1.30
N TRP A 7 -10.83 12.59 -1.62
CA TRP A 7 -12.04 13.41 -1.51
C TRP A 7 -13.12 13.02 -2.53
N LEU A 8 -12.73 12.63 -3.74
CA LEU A 8 -13.70 12.13 -4.73
C LEU A 8 -14.28 10.77 -4.30
N TRP A 9 -13.46 9.89 -3.72
CA TRP A 9 -13.92 8.63 -3.10
C TRP A 9 -14.91 8.90 -1.97
N PHE A 10 -14.56 9.78 -1.04
CA PHE A 10 -15.43 10.19 0.06
C PHE A 10 -16.77 10.72 -0.48
N LEU A 11 -16.76 11.72 -1.35
CA LEU A 11 -18.00 12.25 -1.93
C LEU A 11 -18.85 11.17 -2.62
N ALA A 12 -18.22 10.23 -3.33
CA ALA A 12 -18.93 9.15 -4.01
C ALA A 12 -19.60 8.19 -3.01
N LEU A 13 -18.88 7.77 -1.97
CA LEU A 13 -19.40 6.94 -0.88
C LEU A 13 -20.56 7.63 -0.17
N GLU A 14 -20.36 8.87 0.26
CA GLU A 14 -21.38 9.66 0.95
C GLU A 14 -22.68 9.77 0.10
N ASN A 15 -22.55 9.86 -1.24
CA ASN A 15 -23.70 9.98 -2.13
C ASN A 15 -24.41 8.64 -2.30
N ILE A 16 -23.64 7.59 -2.55
CA ILE A 16 -24.17 6.24 -2.83
C ILE A 16 -24.90 5.71 -1.61
N PHE A 17 -24.29 5.86 -0.43
CA PHE A 17 -24.86 5.44 0.84
C PHE A 17 -25.97 6.36 1.33
N THR A 18 -26.20 7.51 0.69
CA THR A 18 -27.22 8.50 1.06
C THR A 18 -27.11 8.89 2.53
N ASP A 19 -25.90 9.30 2.92
CA ASP A 19 -25.64 9.77 4.27
C ASP A 19 -26.20 11.20 4.44
N ASP A 20 -27.18 11.32 5.35
CA ASP A 20 -27.90 12.58 5.58
C ASP A 20 -27.11 13.56 6.46
N ASP A 21 -26.19 13.05 7.28
CA ASP A 21 -25.50 13.88 8.28
C ASP A 21 -24.14 14.32 7.80
N SER A 22 -23.61 13.60 6.82
CA SER A 22 -22.33 13.90 6.23
C SER A 22 -22.30 15.17 5.38
N TYR A 23 -21.27 15.27 4.54
CA TYR A 23 -21.04 16.35 3.61
C TYR A 23 -22.27 16.75 2.76
N TRP A 24 -23.12 15.79 2.39
CA TRP A 24 -24.23 16.03 1.46
C TRP A 24 -25.28 16.96 2.05
N ASN A 25 -25.96 16.57 3.12
CA ASN A 25 -27.08 17.36 3.63
C ASN A 25 -26.68 18.26 4.81
N LYS A 26 -26.30 17.75 5.98
CA LYS A 26 -25.99 18.61 7.14
C LYS A 26 -24.58 19.23 7.09
N GLY A 27 -23.62 18.55 6.49
CA GLY A 27 -22.21 18.98 6.44
C GLY A 27 -21.45 18.72 7.74
N CYS A 28 -21.89 17.75 8.55
CA CYS A 28 -21.21 17.26 9.76
C CYS A 28 -20.65 15.86 9.55
N ASP A 29 -20.20 15.20 10.62
CA ASP A 29 -19.91 13.75 10.65
C ASP A 29 -18.84 13.27 9.64
N TYR A 30 -17.82 14.11 9.48
CA TYR A 30 -16.53 13.70 8.96
C TYR A 30 -15.42 14.53 9.60
N LEU A 31 -14.22 13.96 9.65
CA LEU A 31 -13.01 14.60 10.11
C LEU A 31 -12.13 14.96 8.91
N ILE A 32 -11.29 15.96 9.09
CA ILE A 32 -10.23 16.30 8.13
C ILE A 32 -8.89 16.04 8.81
N TYR A 33 -8.15 15.09 8.29
CA TYR A 33 -6.81 14.76 8.77
C TYR A 33 -5.75 15.44 7.91
N PHE A 34 -4.85 16.19 8.56
CA PHE A 34 -3.64 16.70 7.93
C PHE A 34 -2.52 15.68 8.14
N GLU A 35 -2.11 15.03 7.05
CA GLU A 35 -1.00 14.09 7.10
C GLU A 35 0.32 14.87 6.91
N PRO A 36 1.20 14.89 7.93
CA PRO A 36 2.33 15.81 7.98
C PRO A 36 3.44 15.50 6.97
N ASN A 37 3.60 14.25 6.54
CA ASN A 37 4.69 13.87 5.62
C ASN A 37 4.37 14.28 4.17
N SER A 38 3.18 13.94 3.69
CA SER A 38 2.67 14.30 2.36
C SER A 38 2.20 15.75 2.29
N GLY A 39 1.88 16.37 3.43
CA GLY A 39 1.31 17.72 3.50
C GLY A 39 -0.13 17.80 2.94
N ARG A 40 -0.85 16.68 2.91
CA ARG A 40 -2.19 16.57 2.31
C ARG A 40 -3.30 16.47 3.35
N LEU A 41 -4.49 16.94 2.95
CA LEU A 41 -5.71 16.90 3.75
C LEU A 41 -6.61 15.77 3.24
N PHE A 42 -6.90 14.81 4.10
CA PHE A 42 -7.72 13.64 3.83
C PHE A 42 -9.07 13.75 4.56
N PRO A 43 -10.19 13.32 3.94
CA PRO A 43 -11.44 13.14 4.64
C PRO A 43 -11.43 11.80 5.39
N ILE A 44 -12.10 11.75 6.54
CA ILE A 44 -12.34 10.53 7.29
C ILE A 44 -13.82 10.54 7.67
N GLU A 45 -14.58 9.54 7.20
CA GLU A 45 -15.98 9.36 7.59
C GLU A 45 -16.08 9.15 9.12
N HIS A 46 -17.17 9.65 9.69
CA HIS A 46 -17.49 9.46 11.09
C HIS A 46 -19.00 9.37 11.24
N ASP A 47 -19.49 8.56 12.19
CA ASP A 47 -20.92 8.54 12.57
C ASP A 47 -21.94 8.37 11.41
N GLY A 48 -21.69 7.45 10.46
CA GLY A 48 -22.62 7.11 9.37
C GLY A 48 -23.89 6.36 9.78
N ASN A 49 -24.43 6.61 10.98
CA ASN A 49 -25.67 6.01 11.46
C ASN A 49 -26.94 6.58 10.79
N GLU A 50 -26.84 7.74 10.14
CA GLU A 50 -27.90 8.39 9.34
C GLU A 50 -27.79 8.06 7.83
N ALA A 51 -27.03 7.03 7.45
CA ALA A 51 -26.96 6.49 6.09
C ALA A 51 -28.20 5.64 5.71
N PHE A 52 -28.27 5.27 4.42
CA PHE A 52 -29.35 4.49 3.80
C PHE A 52 -30.74 5.09 3.99
N ARG A 53 -30.91 6.38 3.65
CA ARG A 53 -32.18 7.09 3.77
C ARG A 53 -33.19 6.68 2.70
N PRO A 54 -34.36 6.09 3.05
CA PRO A 54 -35.33 5.61 2.06
C PRO A 54 -35.89 6.69 1.12
N ASN A 55 -35.99 7.94 1.61
CA ASN A 55 -36.44 9.09 0.83
C ASN A 55 -35.36 9.67 -0.12
N GLN A 56 -34.13 9.14 -0.09
CA GLN A 56 -33.00 9.61 -0.88
C GLN A 56 -32.47 8.57 -1.89
N THR A 57 -33.20 7.47 -2.12
CA THR A 57 -32.85 6.44 -3.13
C THR A 57 -32.57 6.99 -4.53
N ARG A 58 -33.15 8.15 -4.87
CA ARG A 58 -32.99 8.84 -6.15
C ARG A 58 -32.15 10.13 -6.06
N LEU A 59 -31.32 10.28 -5.03
CA LEU A 59 -30.39 11.40 -4.89
C LEU A 59 -29.46 11.49 -6.10
N ASN A 60 -29.44 12.63 -6.79
CA ASN A 60 -28.58 12.79 -7.97
C ASN A 60 -27.08 12.70 -7.57
N PRO A 61 -26.23 11.99 -8.33
CA PRO A 61 -24.79 11.91 -8.02
C PRO A 61 -24.08 13.27 -8.09
N PHE A 62 -24.68 14.27 -8.73
CA PHE A 62 -24.16 15.63 -8.85
C PHE A 62 -24.93 16.65 -8.02
N GLU A 63 -25.64 16.19 -6.99
CA GLU A 63 -26.26 17.09 -6.03
C GLU A 63 -25.23 18.15 -5.58
N HIS A 64 -25.65 19.40 -5.37
CA HIS A 64 -24.74 20.47 -4.95
C HIS A 64 -23.53 20.80 -5.87
N GLU A 65 -23.42 20.28 -7.09
CA GLU A 65 -22.26 20.55 -7.98
C GLU A 65 -22.09 22.05 -8.33
N THR A 66 -23.15 22.84 -8.23
CA THR A 66 -23.12 24.31 -8.42
C THR A 66 -23.27 25.10 -7.11
N ASN A 67 -23.37 24.41 -5.97
CA ASN A 67 -23.61 25.04 -4.68
C ASN A 67 -22.30 25.54 -4.05
N ILE A 68 -22.14 26.87 -4.04
CA ILE A 68 -20.94 27.53 -3.49
C ILE A 68 -20.73 27.28 -1.97
N ASN A 69 -21.79 26.92 -1.24
CA ASN A 69 -21.71 26.57 0.19
C ASN A 69 -21.28 25.11 0.41
N ARG A 70 -21.08 24.36 -0.68
CA ARG A 70 -20.48 23.02 -0.72
C ARG A 70 -19.22 23.10 -1.61
N PRO A 71 -18.14 23.74 -1.12
CA PRO A 71 -17.03 24.14 -1.96
C PRO A 71 -16.16 22.99 -2.45
N VAL A 72 -16.11 21.86 -1.74
CA VAL A 72 -15.32 20.70 -2.17
C VAL A 72 -15.95 20.10 -3.43
N ILE A 73 -17.22 19.69 -3.38
CA ILE A 73 -17.87 19.11 -4.56
C ILE A 73 -17.96 20.10 -5.71
N SER A 74 -18.39 21.34 -5.45
CA SER A 74 -18.60 22.32 -6.54
C SER A 74 -17.30 22.71 -7.23
N LYS A 75 -16.18 22.82 -6.50
CA LYS A 75 -14.88 23.08 -7.13
C LYS A 75 -14.31 21.85 -7.82
N LEU A 76 -14.38 20.67 -7.20
CA LEU A 76 -13.82 19.46 -7.79
C LEU A 76 -14.57 19.06 -9.06
N LEU A 77 -15.91 19.02 -9.04
CA LEU A 77 -16.70 18.63 -10.22
C LEU A 77 -16.74 19.68 -11.32
N SER A 78 -16.30 20.93 -11.06
CA SER A 78 -16.09 21.93 -12.11
C SER A 78 -14.88 21.63 -13.01
N VAL A 79 -13.98 20.74 -12.57
CA VAL A 79 -12.84 20.26 -13.37
C VAL A 79 -13.27 18.99 -14.11
N PRO A 80 -13.35 18.99 -15.45
CA PRO A 80 -13.85 17.84 -16.22
C PRO A 80 -13.14 16.52 -15.90
N GLU A 81 -11.83 16.55 -15.69
CA GLU A 81 -11.02 15.38 -15.36
C GLU A 81 -11.38 14.81 -13.97
N TYR A 82 -11.64 15.66 -12.99
CA TYR A 82 -12.07 15.23 -11.66
C TYR A 82 -13.51 14.74 -11.65
N ARG A 83 -14.39 15.30 -12.50
CA ARG A 83 -15.74 14.76 -12.72
C ARG A 83 -15.66 13.33 -13.28
N GLN A 84 -14.80 13.09 -14.26
CA GLN A 84 -14.64 11.74 -14.81
C GLN A 84 -14.03 10.74 -13.82
N ARG A 85 -13.10 11.20 -12.98
CA ARG A 85 -12.57 10.41 -11.86
C ARG A 85 -13.65 10.08 -10.82
N TYR A 86 -14.46 11.06 -10.43
CA TYR A 86 -15.62 10.85 -9.54
C TYR A 86 -16.59 9.80 -10.08
N LEU A 87 -16.95 9.91 -11.37
CA LEU A 87 -17.83 8.96 -12.05
C LEU A 87 -17.21 7.56 -12.12
N ALA A 88 -15.90 7.45 -12.33
CA ALA A 88 -15.20 6.17 -12.30
C ALA A 88 -15.27 5.53 -10.91
N HIS A 89 -15.10 6.31 -9.84
CA HIS A 89 -15.22 5.83 -8.46
C HIS A 89 -16.64 5.36 -8.16
N ILE A 90 -17.66 6.11 -8.57
CA ILE A 90 -19.07 5.65 -8.48
C ILE A 90 -19.24 4.30 -9.18
N ARG A 91 -18.81 4.17 -10.43
CA ARG A 91 -18.91 2.90 -11.17
C ARG A 91 -18.19 1.76 -10.45
N THR A 92 -17.02 2.01 -9.86
CA THR A 92 -16.28 1.02 -9.08
C THR A 92 -17.07 0.58 -7.85
N ILE A 93 -17.61 1.52 -7.06
CA ILE A 93 -18.39 1.22 -5.85
C ILE A 93 -19.63 0.40 -6.19
N LEU A 94 -20.37 0.77 -7.25
CA LEU A 94 -21.58 0.06 -7.68
C LEU A 94 -21.30 -1.36 -8.21
N LYS A 95 -20.14 -1.56 -8.84
CA LYS A 95 -19.72 -2.89 -9.33
C LYS A 95 -19.21 -3.80 -8.21
N GLN A 96 -18.62 -3.21 -7.17
CA GLN A 96 -17.96 -3.91 -6.07
C GLN A 96 -18.83 -3.86 -4.80
N ASP A 97 -18.49 -2.98 -3.86
CA ASP A 97 -19.03 -3.00 -2.50
C ASP A 97 -20.54 -2.76 -2.42
N PHE A 98 -21.09 -1.84 -3.24
CA PHE A 98 -22.51 -1.49 -3.23
C PHE A 98 -23.34 -2.33 -4.24
N ASN A 99 -22.77 -3.40 -4.79
CA ASN A 99 -23.54 -4.34 -5.60
C ASN A 99 -24.62 -5.03 -4.73
N PRO A 100 -25.89 -5.15 -5.19
CA PRO A 100 -26.96 -5.72 -4.37
C PRO A 100 -26.68 -7.13 -3.84
N GLU A 101 -26.02 -7.99 -4.62
CA GLU A 101 -25.66 -9.34 -4.19
C GLU A 101 -24.58 -9.31 -3.08
N VAL A 102 -23.59 -8.42 -3.22
CA VAL A 102 -22.51 -8.24 -2.24
C VAL A 102 -23.05 -7.65 -0.94
N MET A 103 -23.85 -6.59 -1.04
CA MET A 103 -24.49 -5.94 0.09
C MET A 103 -25.43 -6.87 0.83
N LYS A 104 -26.26 -7.64 0.11
CA LYS A 104 -27.16 -8.61 0.74
C LYS A 104 -26.38 -9.65 1.55
N LYS A 105 -25.29 -10.20 1.02
CA LYS A 105 -24.43 -11.15 1.76
C LYS A 105 -23.87 -10.53 3.03
N ARG A 106 -23.46 -9.26 2.97
CA ARG A 106 -22.94 -8.51 4.13
C ARG A 106 -24.03 -8.26 5.18
N ILE A 107 -25.23 -7.87 4.75
CA ILE A 107 -26.40 -7.68 5.62
C ILE A 107 -26.78 -9.00 6.29
N ASP A 108 -26.91 -10.09 5.52
CA ASP A 108 -27.25 -11.41 6.04
C ASP A 108 -26.22 -11.87 7.10
N HIS A 109 -24.93 -11.62 6.87
CA HIS A 109 -23.87 -11.92 7.83
C HIS A 109 -24.01 -11.13 9.14
N PHE A 110 -24.31 -9.82 9.07
CA PHE A 110 -24.55 -9.03 10.28
C PHE A 110 -25.80 -9.49 11.02
N VAL A 111 -26.89 -9.78 10.30
CA VAL A 111 -28.11 -10.34 10.89
C VAL A 111 -27.80 -11.63 11.65
N GLU A 112 -27.06 -12.56 11.04
CA GLU A 112 -26.65 -13.83 11.67
C GLU A 112 -25.91 -13.61 13.01
N ILE A 113 -25.00 -12.64 13.06
CA ILE A 113 -24.22 -12.35 14.27
C ILE A 113 -25.08 -11.71 15.36
N ILE A 114 -25.99 -10.80 15.01
CA ILE A 114 -26.70 -9.95 16.00
C ILE A 114 -28.08 -10.47 16.40
N GLU A 115 -28.70 -11.37 15.62
CA GLU A 115 -30.11 -11.76 15.81
C GLU A 115 -30.38 -12.33 17.20
N THR A 116 -29.58 -13.29 17.64
CA THR A 116 -29.73 -13.91 18.98
C THR A 116 -29.50 -12.91 20.11
N PRO A 117 -28.34 -12.22 20.21
CA PRO A 117 -28.11 -11.27 21.31
C PRO A 117 -29.13 -10.12 21.33
N MET A 118 -29.59 -9.65 20.17
CA MET A 118 -30.63 -8.62 20.07
C MET A 118 -32.01 -9.15 20.53
N ASN A 119 -32.39 -10.37 20.17
CA ASN A 119 -33.64 -10.97 20.67
C ASN A 119 -33.63 -11.13 22.20
N GLU A 120 -32.47 -11.41 22.78
CA GLU A 120 -32.28 -11.54 24.22
C GLU A 120 -32.13 -10.19 24.95
N ASP A 121 -31.82 -9.10 24.23
CA ASP A 121 -31.61 -7.79 24.84
C ASP A 121 -32.90 -7.26 25.52
N PRO A 122 -32.91 -7.06 26.85
CA PRO A 122 -34.06 -6.54 27.57
C PRO A 122 -34.25 -5.02 27.40
N LYS A 123 -33.30 -4.32 26.77
CA LYS A 123 -33.30 -2.87 26.55
C LYS A 123 -33.57 -2.45 25.10
N LYS A 124 -33.68 -3.39 24.15
CA LYS A 124 -34.09 -3.03 22.79
C LYS A 124 -35.43 -2.29 22.81
N ASP A 125 -35.54 -1.25 22.02
CA ASP A 125 -36.73 -0.38 21.92
C ASP A 125 -37.59 -0.71 20.69
N PHE A 126 -37.25 -1.76 19.94
CA PHE A 126 -37.99 -2.28 18.79
C PHE A 126 -38.36 -3.77 18.92
N THR A 127 -39.29 -4.23 18.08
CA THR A 127 -39.67 -5.65 17.99
C THR A 127 -38.82 -6.38 16.96
N MET A 128 -38.61 -7.69 17.13
CA MET A 128 -37.92 -8.49 16.09
C MET A 128 -38.65 -8.45 14.74
N THR A 129 -39.98 -8.33 14.73
CA THR A 129 -40.74 -8.11 13.49
C THR A 129 -40.36 -6.80 12.79
N ALA A 130 -40.21 -5.71 13.56
CA ALA A 130 -39.77 -4.43 13.01
C ALA A 130 -38.33 -4.51 12.49
N PHE A 131 -37.45 -5.24 13.17
CA PHE A 131 -36.09 -5.50 12.71
C PHE A 131 -36.07 -6.22 11.36
N TYR A 132 -36.79 -7.34 11.21
CA TYR A 132 -36.82 -8.06 9.92
C TYR A 132 -37.46 -7.24 8.80
N SER A 133 -38.46 -6.41 9.12
CA SER A 133 -39.01 -5.44 8.16
C SER A 133 -37.93 -4.46 7.71
N ALA A 134 -37.17 -3.88 8.64
CA ALA A 134 -36.09 -2.94 8.32
C ALA A 134 -34.98 -3.59 7.48
N VAL A 135 -34.65 -4.86 7.74
CA VAL A 135 -33.70 -5.63 6.91
C VAL A 135 -34.24 -5.81 5.48
N SER A 136 -35.53 -6.13 5.33
CA SER A 136 -36.16 -6.22 4.01
C SER A 136 -36.17 -4.87 3.29
N ASP A 137 -36.49 -3.79 4.02
CA ASP A 137 -36.54 -2.43 3.48
C ASP A 137 -35.15 -1.96 3.05
N LEU A 138 -34.10 -2.27 3.81
CA LEU A 138 -32.71 -1.97 3.47
C LEU A 138 -32.27 -2.67 2.17
N ASN A 139 -32.61 -3.96 2.00
CA ASN A 139 -32.30 -4.66 0.75
C ASN A 139 -33.00 -4.01 -0.46
N ASN A 140 -34.31 -3.71 -0.34
CA ASN A 140 -35.07 -3.03 -1.39
C ASN A 140 -34.50 -1.64 -1.72
N LEU A 141 -34.04 -0.91 -0.69
CA LEU A 141 -33.41 0.40 -0.83
C LEU A 141 -32.13 0.29 -1.65
N ILE A 142 -31.27 -0.67 -1.33
CA ILE A 142 -29.99 -0.89 -2.01
C ILE A 142 -30.22 -1.26 -3.48
N GLU A 143 -31.17 -2.16 -3.77
CA GLU A 143 -31.56 -2.49 -5.14
C GLU A 143 -32.02 -1.25 -5.91
N THR A 144 -32.96 -0.50 -5.34
CA THR A 144 -33.50 0.72 -5.98
C THR A 144 -32.41 1.77 -6.21
N ARG A 145 -31.52 1.96 -5.24
CA ARG A 145 -30.43 2.95 -5.30
C ARG A 145 -29.40 2.54 -6.35
N HIS A 146 -29.02 1.26 -6.37
CA HIS A 146 -28.08 0.70 -7.34
C HIS A 146 -28.61 0.83 -8.76
N GLU A 147 -29.86 0.42 -9.01
CA GLU A 147 -30.52 0.55 -10.31
C GLU A 147 -30.56 2.01 -10.76
N PHE A 148 -30.99 2.93 -9.88
CA PHE A 148 -31.05 4.36 -10.21
C PHE A 148 -29.70 4.94 -10.65
N LEU A 149 -28.61 4.58 -9.95
CA LEU A 149 -27.29 5.08 -10.28
C LEU A 149 -26.68 4.39 -11.51
N MET A 150 -26.90 3.08 -11.69
CA MET A 150 -26.45 2.35 -12.86
C MET A 150 -27.14 2.81 -14.15
N ASP A 151 -28.39 3.28 -14.06
CA ASP A 151 -29.16 3.85 -15.18
C ASP A 151 -28.91 5.36 -15.38
N HIS A 152 -28.14 6.01 -14.50
CA HIS A 152 -27.88 7.44 -14.60
C HIS A 152 -26.99 7.75 -15.80
N GLN A 153 -27.45 8.65 -16.70
CA GLN A 153 -26.85 8.93 -18.01
C GLN A 153 -25.30 9.01 -18.02
N GLU A 154 -24.69 9.81 -17.14
CA GLU A 154 -23.23 9.96 -17.09
C GLU A 154 -22.51 8.83 -16.34
N VAL A 155 -23.17 8.18 -15.38
CA VAL A 155 -22.59 7.06 -14.63
C VAL A 155 -22.53 5.83 -15.52
N SER A 156 -23.58 5.59 -16.30
CA SER A 156 -23.74 4.46 -17.22
C SER A 156 -22.79 4.48 -18.42
N GLU A 157 -22.10 5.60 -18.67
CA GLU A 157 -21.10 5.66 -19.74
C GLU A 157 -19.98 4.64 -19.53
N ILE A 158 -19.64 3.92 -20.60
CA ILE A 158 -18.63 2.88 -20.58
C ILE A 158 -17.32 3.47 -21.13
N GLY A 159 -16.25 3.39 -20.32
CA GLY A 159 -14.90 3.81 -20.70
C GLY A 159 -14.03 2.63 -21.16
N PRO A 160 -12.75 2.88 -21.50
CA PRO A 160 -11.83 1.83 -21.95
C PRO A 160 -11.63 0.71 -20.93
N GLU A 161 -11.36 -0.51 -21.41
CA GLU A 161 -11.14 -1.68 -20.56
C GLU A 161 -9.66 -2.07 -20.52
N PHE A 162 -9.09 -2.17 -19.33
CA PHE A 162 -7.73 -2.70 -19.13
C PHE A 162 -7.74 -4.22 -19.21
N ILE A 163 -6.98 -4.78 -20.14
CA ILE A 163 -6.80 -6.24 -20.30
C ILE A 163 -5.66 -6.73 -19.42
N SER A 164 -4.53 -6.03 -19.48
CA SER A 164 -3.34 -6.35 -18.71
C SER A 164 -2.48 -5.11 -18.51
N VAL A 165 -1.71 -5.11 -17.43
CA VAL A 165 -0.67 -4.11 -17.14
C VAL A 165 0.60 -4.86 -16.79
N SER A 166 1.70 -4.45 -17.41
CA SER A 166 3.01 -5.04 -17.20
C SER A 166 4.01 -3.97 -16.81
N VAL A 167 4.95 -4.36 -15.95
CA VAL A 167 6.12 -3.56 -15.57
C VAL A 167 7.35 -4.31 -16.07
N THR A 168 8.41 -3.62 -16.46
CA THR A 168 9.72 -4.25 -16.70
C THR A 168 10.03 -5.22 -15.57
N ASN A 169 10.25 -6.49 -15.90
CA ASN A 169 10.41 -7.52 -14.90
C ASN A 169 11.68 -7.26 -14.07
N GLN A 170 11.49 -6.99 -12.76
CA GLN A 170 12.54 -6.64 -11.81
C GLN A 170 13.47 -5.50 -12.29
N PRO A 171 13.02 -4.24 -12.26
CA PRO A 171 13.82 -3.12 -12.74
C PRO A 171 15.16 -3.01 -12.02
N SER A 172 16.24 -2.78 -12.76
CA SER A 172 17.56 -2.56 -12.17
C SER A 172 17.64 -1.21 -11.46
N PRO A 173 18.49 -1.06 -10.43
CA PRO A 173 18.70 0.23 -9.79
C PRO A 173 19.17 1.31 -10.76
N PHE A 174 18.59 2.51 -10.63
CA PHE A 174 18.89 3.71 -11.42
C PHE A 174 18.69 3.58 -12.93
N GLU A 175 18.07 2.50 -13.40
CA GLU A 175 17.64 2.34 -14.80
C GLU A 175 16.17 2.73 -14.95
N GLU A 176 15.82 3.33 -16.08
CA GLU A 176 14.41 3.66 -16.38
C GLU A 176 13.54 2.39 -16.34
N THR A 177 12.34 2.53 -15.77
CA THR A 177 11.36 1.45 -15.73
C THR A 177 10.28 1.68 -16.76
N ILE A 178 10.02 0.70 -17.61
CA ILE A 178 8.94 0.74 -18.60
C ILE A 178 7.69 0.11 -17.99
N ILE A 179 6.56 0.79 -18.13
CA ILE A 179 5.24 0.27 -17.77
C ILE A 179 4.38 0.28 -19.03
N THR A 180 3.73 -0.85 -19.31
CA THR A 180 2.80 -0.99 -20.44
C THR A 180 1.41 -1.42 -19.98
N ALA A 181 0.40 -1.00 -20.72
CA ALA A 181 -0.99 -1.36 -20.50
C ALA A 181 -1.65 -1.76 -21.83
N SER A 182 -2.19 -2.98 -21.90
CA SER A 182 -3.04 -3.41 -23.01
C SER A 182 -4.47 -2.99 -22.70
N ILE A 183 -5.03 -2.15 -23.57
CA ILE A 183 -6.32 -1.48 -23.35
C ILE A 183 -7.21 -1.68 -24.57
N ASN A 184 -8.39 -2.26 -24.34
CA ASN A 184 -9.44 -2.27 -25.35
C ASN A 184 -10.20 -0.94 -25.31
N PRO A 185 -10.39 -0.28 -26.46
CA PRO A 185 -11.35 0.81 -26.53
C PRO A 185 -12.75 0.26 -26.25
N ASN A 186 -13.58 1.04 -25.57
CA ASN A 186 -15.00 0.76 -25.53
C ASN A 186 -15.66 1.27 -26.82
N GLU A 187 -16.64 0.51 -27.32
CA GLU A 187 -17.44 0.88 -28.50
C GLU A 187 -16.56 1.29 -29.70
N ASN A 188 -17.02 2.29 -30.48
CA ASN A 188 -16.28 2.87 -31.60
C ASN A 188 -15.55 4.17 -31.20
N ASP A 189 -15.49 4.49 -29.91
CA ASP A 189 -14.97 5.77 -29.42
C ASP A 189 -13.44 5.85 -29.48
N GLY A 190 -12.76 4.70 -29.42
CA GLY A 190 -11.30 4.65 -29.29
C GLY A 190 -10.81 5.09 -27.91
N VAL A 191 -9.49 5.08 -27.71
CA VAL A 191 -8.82 5.63 -26.52
C VAL A 191 -8.21 6.97 -26.91
N SER A 192 -8.55 8.04 -26.19
CA SER A 192 -8.03 9.38 -26.50
C SER A 192 -6.70 9.70 -25.82
N SER A 193 -6.51 9.21 -24.61
CA SER A 193 -5.29 9.43 -23.85
C SER A 193 -5.18 8.41 -22.72
N VAL A 194 -3.93 8.05 -22.40
CA VAL A 194 -3.59 7.19 -21.27
C VAL A 194 -2.53 7.88 -20.44
N TYR A 195 -2.68 7.91 -19.12
CA TYR A 195 -1.75 8.55 -18.19
C TYR A 195 -1.31 7.57 -17.12
N LEU A 196 0.00 7.51 -16.89
CA LEU A 196 0.62 6.79 -15.80
C LEU A 196 0.89 7.76 -14.65
N TYR A 197 0.34 7.42 -13.48
CA TYR A 197 0.60 8.11 -12.22
C TYR A 197 1.56 7.26 -11.40
N TYR A 198 2.64 7.85 -10.87
CA TYR A 198 3.61 7.11 -10.05
C TYR A 198 4.21 7.94 -8.90
N THR A 199 4.65 7.27 -7.84
CA THR A 199 5.39 7.88 -6.73
C THR A 199 6.32 6.86 -6.06
N PRO A 200 7.58 7.21 -5.73
CA PRO A 200 8.46 6.40 -4.90
C PRO A 200 8.33 6.74 -3.40
N ASN A 201 7.64 7.83 -3.04
CA ASN A 201 7.72 8.41 -1.69
C ASN A 201 6.82 7.69 -0.69
N GLY A 202 5.68 7.19 -1.17
CA GLY A 202 4.66 6.57 -0.33
C GLY A 202 3.33 6.53 -1.06
N GLN A 203 2.50 5.54 -0.72
CA GLN A 203 1.20 5.33 -1.35
C GLN A 203 0.30 6.58 -1.31
N ILE A 204 0.38 7.36 -0.22
CA ILE A 204 -0.46 8.53 0.05
C ILE A 204 0.19 9.85 -0.36
N ASP A 205 1.43 9.81 -0.86
CA ASP A 205 2.14 10.99 -1.33
C ASP A 205 1.65 11.44 -2.70
N PRO A 206 1.91 12.70 -3.09
CA PRO A 206 1.59 13.19 -4.42
C PRO A 206 2.21 12.34 -5.54
N TYR A 207 1.41 12.00 -6.54
CA TYR A 207 1.85 11.25 -7.72
C TYR A 207 2.37 12.20 -8.80
N GLN A 208 3.47 11.80 -9.44
CA GLN A 208 3.91 12.36 -10.71
C GLN A 208 3.07 11.75 -11.84
N ILE A 209 2.95 12.47 -12.96
CA ILE A 209 2.12 12.06 -14.10
C ILE A 209 2.97 12.06 -15.36
N THR A 210 2.90 10.99 -16.12
CA THR A 210 3.44 10.92 -17.48
C THR A 210 2.39 10.35 -18.43
N GLN A 211 2.40 10.78 -19.69
CA GLN A 211 1.50 10.25 -20.70
C GLN A 211 2.07 8.93 -21.23
N MET A 212 1.18 7.96 -21.48
CA MET A 212 1.50 6.70 -22.17
C MET A 212 1.08 6.78 -23.63
N PHE A 213 1.88 6.17 -24.52
CA PHE A 213 1.69 6.23 -25.97
C PHE A 213 1.62 4.82 -26.58
N ASP A 214 0.80 4.69 -27.61
CA ASP A 214 0.71 3.54 -28.52
C ASP A 214 1.34 3.97 -29.86
N ASP A 215 2.67 4.11 -29.86
CA ASP A 215 3.50 4.70 -30.91
C ASP A 215 4.61 3.79 -31.46
N GLY A 216 4.68 2.54 -30.98
CA GLY A 216 5.73 1.58 -31.30
C GLY A 216 7.11 2.01 -30.85
N LYS A 217 7.20 2.90 -29.85
CA LYS A 217 8.45 3.35 -29.26
C LYS A 217 8.44 3.23 -27.75
N SER A 218 7.44 3.76 -27.07
CA SER A 218 7.45 4.02 -25.61
C SER A 218 7.41 2.75 -24.73
N GLY A 219 8.01 1.65 -25.20
CA GLY A 219 8.02 0.33 -24.58
C GLY A 219 6.89 -0.60 -25.03
N ASP A 220 6.05 -0.13 -25.95
CA ASP A 220 4.85 -0.77 -26.51
C ASP A 220 5.12 -1.60 -27.79
N GLU A 221 6.35 -1.61 -28.29
CA GLU A 221 6.86 -2.39 -29.43
C GLU A 221 6.24 -2.05 -30.82
N ASN A 222 4.91 -2.03 -30.97
CA ASN A 222 4.24 -1.75 -32.25
C ASN A 222 3.25 -0.59 -32.13
N PRO A 223 3.12 0.26 -33.16
CA PRO A 223 2.16 1.36 -33.14
C PRO A 223 0.73 0.91 -33.47
N ASN A 224 -0.24 1.47 -32.77
CA ASN A 224 -1.69 1.27 -32.90
C ASN A 224 -2.15 -0.18 -32.69
N ASP A 225 -1.53 -0.91 -31.75
CA ASP A 225 -1.94 -2.27 -31.40
C ASP A 225 -2.76 -2.37 -30.10
N GLY A 226 -3.04 -1.22 -29.47
CA GLY A 226 -3.77 -1.13 -28.20
C GLY A 226 -2.89 -1.30 -26.97
N ILE A 227 -1.57 -1.41 -27.12
CA ILE A 227 -0.61 -1.39 -26.03
C ILE A 227 -0.07 0.03 -25.88
N TYR A 228 -0.24 0.58 -24.69
CA TYR A 228 0.26 1.91 -24.35
C TYR A 228 1.47 1.73 -23.44
N GLY A 229 2.57 2.45 -23.70
CA GLY A 229 3.79 2.40 -22.92
C GLY A 229 4.25 3.77 -22.44
N ALA A 230 4.92 3.80 -21.28
CA ALA A 230 5.71 4.94 -20.81
C ALA A 230 6.92 4.47 -20.00
N SER A 231 7.99 5.27 -20.00
CA SER A 231 9.11 5.11 -19.06
C SER A 231 8.99 6.08 -17.89
N ILE A 232 9.44 5.62 -16.73
CA ILE A 232 9.61 6.43 -15.52
C ILE A 232 11.08 6.40 -15.08
N PRO A 233 11.56 7.41 -14.33
CA PRO A 233 12.94 7.45 -13.85
C PRO A 233 13.32 6.20 -13.04
N GLY A 234 14.60 5.85 -13.07
CA GLY A 234 15.15 4.80 -12.21
C GLY A 234 15.32 5.22 -10.76
N TYR A 235 15.20 4.27 -9.84
CA TYR A 235 15.29 4.49 -8.40
C TYR A 235 16.37 3.60 -7.75
N PRO A 236 16.83 3.91 -6.53
CA PRO A 236 17.80 3.09 -5.81
C PRO A 236 17.33 1.64 -5.58
N SER A 237 18.28 0.79 -5.23
CA SER A 237 18.02 -0.61 -4.98
C SER A 237 17.00 -0.81 -3.86
N GLY A 238 16.05 -1.72 -4.09
CA GLY A 238 14.98 -1.97 -3.15
C GLY A 238 13.92 -0.87 -3.05
N GLU A 239 13.96 0.23 -3.82
CA GLU A 239 12.92 1.25 -3.71
C GLU A 239 11.54 0.70 -4.13
N LYS A 240 10.49 0.97 -3.35
CA LYS A 240 9.12 0.57 -3.69
C LYS A 240 8.44 1.72 -4.41
N VAL A 241 7.92 1.46 -5.60
CA VAL A 241 7.26 2.46 -6.42
C VAL A 241 5.79 2.09 -6.55
N TRP A 242 4.92 3.01 -6.17
CA TRP A 242 3.47 2.88 -6.34
C TRP A 242 3.04 3.55 -7.63
N PHE A 243 2.09 2.95 -8.33
CA PHE A 243 1.57 3.49 -9.58
C PHE A 243 0.13 3.06 -9.86
N TYR A 244 -0.55 3.85 -10.67
CA TYR A 244 -1.84 3.50 -11.27
C TYR A 244 -1.96 4.18 -12.64
N ILE A 245 -2.88 3.70 -13.47
CA ILE A 245 -3.06 4.16 -14.85
C ILE A 245 -4.48 4.67 -15.02
N GLU A 246 -4.64 5.78 -15.74
CA GLU A 246 -5.92 6.33 -16.18
C GLU A 246 -6.03 6.22 -17.70
N ALA A 247 -7.09 5.60 -18.21
CA ALA A 247 -7.43 5.60 -19.62
C ALA A 247 -8.70 6.42 -19.86
N ARG A 248 -8.70 7.26 -20.90
CA ARG A 248 -9.84 8.12 -21.27
C ARG A 248 -10.39 7.74 -22.63
N SER A 249 -11.71 7.54 -22.71
CA SER A 249 -12.42 7.28 -23.97
C SER A 249 -12.30 8.45 -24.95
N GLY A 250 -12.43 8.17 -26.25
CA GLY A 250 -12.55 9.18 -27.29
C GLY A 250 -13.88 9.93 -27.35
N ASN A 251 -14.91 9.49 -26.61
CA ASN A 251 -16.21 10.16 -26.57
C ASN A 251 -16.17 11.62 -26.06
N SER A 252 -17.31 12.30 -26.13
CA SER A 252 -17.44 13.71 -25.73
C SER A 252 -17.13 13.94 -24.25
N SER A 253 -17.47 12.99 -23.39
CA SER A 253 -17.33 13.09 -21.95
C SER A 253 -15.93 12.73 -21.45
N LYS A 254 -15.09 12.11 -22.31
CA LYS A 254 -13.77 11.55 -21.94
C LYS A 254 -13.87 10.54 -20.80
N THR A 255 -14.83 9.62 -20.89
CA THR A 255 -15.11 8.63 -19.83
C THR A 255 -13.82 7.95 -19.37
N ALA A 256 -13.50 8.11 -18.08
CA ALA A 256 -12.27 7.61 -17.49
C ALA A 256 -12.46 6.24 -16.83
N THR A 257 -11.42 5.41 -16.93
CA THR A 257 -11.24 4.15 -16.20
C THR A 257 -9.83 4.09 -15.61
N PHE A 258 -9.68 3.35 -14.50
CA PHE A 258 -8.43 3.27 -13.77
C PHE A 258 -7.96 1.82 -13.59
N TYR A 259 -6.65 1.63 -13.60
CA TYR A 259 -6.00 0.39 -13.17
C TYR A 259 -4.97 0.65 -12.07
N PRO A 260 -5.08 0.01 -10.89
CA PRO A 260 -6.29 -0.67 -10.40
C PRO A 260 -7.48 0.30 -10.32
N SER A 261 -8.71 -0.23 -10.24
CA SER A 261 -9.94 0.57 -10.25
C SER A 261 -10.07 1.53 -9.06
N MET A 262 -9.29 1.31 -8.00
CA MET A 262 -9.24 2.14 -6.80
C MET A 262 -8.22 3.30 -6.87
N ALA A 263 -7.46 3.40 -7.96
CA ALA A 263 -6.49 4.47 -8.20
C ALA A 263 -5.56 4.72 -6.99
N GLU A 264 -5.60 5.92 -6.39
CA GLU A 264 -4.71 6.32 -5.30
C GLU A 264 -5.01 5.56 -3.99
N SER A 265 -6.26 5.14 -3.79
CA SER A 265 -6.69 4.42 -2.57
C SER A 265 -6.10 3.02 -2.48
N SER A 266 -5.87 2.35 -3.62
CA SER A 266 -5.23 1.03 -3.68
C SER A 266 -4.48 0.84 -5.01
N PRO A 267 -3.32 1.51 -5.17
CA PRO A 267 -2.53 1.47 -6.40
C PRO A 267 -1.75 0.16 -6.51
N SER A 268 -1.31 -0.15 -7.73
CA SER A 268 -0.30 -1.19 -7.93
C SER A 268 1.06 -0.73 -7.43
N SER A 269 1.97 -1.67 -7.22
CA SER A 269 3.37 -1.34 -6.91
C SER A 269 4.32 -2.37 -7.45
N PHE A 270 5.56 -1.95 -7.68
CA PHE A 270 6.69 -2.84 -7.92
C PHE A 270 7.83 -2.41 -7.00
N ARG A 271 8.85 -3.26 -6.89
CA ARG A 271 10.08 -2.91 -6.18
C ARG A 271 11.27 -3.04 -7.10
N VAL A 272 12.18 -2.07 -7.04
CA VAL A 272 13.47 -2.12 -7.74
C VAL A 272 14.29 -3.27 -7.18
N LYS A 273 14.94 -4.01 -8.09
CA LYS A 273 15.75 -5.18 -7.74
C LYS A 273 16.82 -4.83 -6.69
N SER A 274 16.91 -5.65 -5.66
CA SER A 274 18.01 -5.62 -4.69
C SER A 274 19.30 -6.09 -5.37
N MET A 275 20.36 -5.29 -5.37
CA MET A 275 21.67 -5.65 -5.96
C MET A 275 22.73 -5.84 -4.90
N SER A 276 23.54 -6.89 -5.05
CA SER A 276 24.74 -7.09 -4.23
C SER A 276 25.85 -6.14 -4.66
N SER A 277 26.64 -5.68 -3.69
CA SER A 277 27.87 -4.94 -3.95
C SER A 277 28.89 -5.81 -4.68
N GLU A 278 29.61 -5.23 -5.63
CA GLU A 278 30.80 -5.87 -6.25
C GLU A 278 32.05 -5.72 -5.39
N ASN A 279 32.04 -4.78 -4.44
CA ASN A 279 33.13 -4.58 -3.47
C ASN A 279 32.93 -5.47 -2.25
N GLU A 280 34.03 -5.96 -1.68
CA GLU A 280 34.03 -6.65 -0.38
C GLU A 280 33.43 -5.74 0.70
N SER A 281 32.57 -6.32 1.55
CA SER A 281 31.98 -5.58 2.65
C SER A 281 32.99 -5.34 3.78
N PRO A 282 33.10 -4.11 4.31
CA PRO A 282 33.90 -3.85 5.49
C PRO A 282 33.26 -4.41 6.77
N VAL A 283 31.96 -4.71 6.74
CA VAL A 283 31.20 -5.28 7.86
C VAL A 283 30.42 -6.50 7.37
N ILE A 284 30.55 -7.63 8.05
CA ILE A 284 29.88 -8.88 7.68
C ILE A 284 28.92 -9.31 8.78
N ILE A 285 27.91 -10.10 8.40
CA ILE A 285 27.11 -10.88 9.34
C ILE A 285 28.01 -12.02 9.83
N ASN A 286 28.39 -11.97 11.11
CA ASN A 286 29.34 -12.91 11.71
C ASN A 286 28.64 -14.14 12.28
N GLU A 287 27.57 -13.90 13.03
CA GLU A 287 26.85 -14.92 13.79
C GLU A 287 25.39 -14.48 13.98
N LEU A 288 24.48 -15.44 14.11
CA LEU A 288 23.08 -15.19 14.46
C LEU A 288 22.52 -16.29 15.36
N MET A 289 21.50 -15.96 16.13
CA MET A 289 20.69 -16.93 16.86
C MET A 289 19.21 -16.59 16.71
N ALA A 290 18.45 -17.46 16.05
CA ALA A 290 17.01 -17.31 15.81
C ALA A 290 16.12 -18.12 16.76
N SER A 291 16.69 -18.64 17.85
CA SER A 291 15.97 -19.40 18.86
C SER A 291 16.73 -19.37 20.20
N ASN A 292 16.82 -18.19 20.80
CA ASN A 292 17.44 -18.01 22.11
C ASN A 292 16.44 -18.30 23.23
N THR A 293 16.76 -19.19 24.17
CA THR A 293 15.86 -19.48 25.30
C THR A 293 16.55 -19.44 26.65
N ASN A 294 17.89 -19.61 26.69
CA ASN A 294 18.65 -19.56 27.92
C ASN A 294 20.13 -19.18 27.74
N SER A 295 20.60 -18.86 26.52
CA SER A 295 22.04 -18.71 26.25
C SER A 295 22.58 -17.32 26.60
N PHE A 296 22.09 -16.27 25.95
CA PHE A 296 22.62 -14.91 26.05
C PHE A 296 21.47 -13.93 26.23
N LYS A 297 21.63 -12.92 27.09
CA LYS A 297 20.54 -12.00 27.42
C LYS A 297 20.73 -10.64 26.78
N ASP A 298 19.63 -10.02 26.40
CA ASP A 298 19.60 -8.61 26.04
C ASP A 298 19.86 -7.70 27.28
N PRO A 299 20.05 -6.39 27.08
CA PRO A 299 20.22 -5.44 28.18
C PRO A 299 19.05 -5.41 29.16
N GLN A 300 17.85 -5.81 28.72
CA GLN A 300 16.63 -5.87 29.53
C GLN A 300 16.51 -7.18 30.33
N GLY A 301 17.36 -8.17 30.03
CA GLY A 301 17.45 -9.45 30.72
C GLY A 301 16.66 -10.59 30.08
N ASP A 302 16.13 -10.37 28.88
CA ASP A 302 15.34 -11.30 28.07
C ASP A 302 16.23 -12.10 27.11
N TYR A 303 15.73 -13.24 26.65
CA TYR A 303 16.45 -14.15 25.75
C TYR A 303 15.94 -13.98 24.33
N ASP A 304 16.28 -12.85 23.71
CA ASP A 304 15.86 -12.55 22.35
C ASP A 304 16.81 -13.07 21.29
N ASP A 305 16.28 -13.18 20.07
CA ASP A 305 17.09 -13.50 18.91
C ASP A 305 18.08 -12.36 18.66
N TRP A 306 19.23 -12.68 18.10
CA TRP A 306 20.26 -11.68 17.88
C TRP A 306 21.06 -11.96 16.62
N ILE A 307 21.64 -10.88 16.12
CA ILE A 307 22.51 -10.81 14.97
C ILE A 307 23.79 -10.15 15.44
N GLU A 308 24.92 -10.76 15.11
CA GLU A 308 26.23 -10.17 15.33
C GLU A 308 26.86 -9.76 14.02
N LEU A 309 27.34 -8.52 13.98
CA LEU A 309 28.13 -7.98 12.90
C LEU A 309 29.60 -7.89 13.31
N LEU A 310 30.50 -8.16 12.38
CA LEU A 310 31.94 -7.99 12.55
C LEU A 310 32.47 -6.97 11.55
N ASN A 311 33.17 -5.96 12.05
CA ASN A 311 34.01 -5.10 11.21
C ASN A 311 35.33 -5.79 10.90
N THR A 312 35.56 -6.14 9.64
CA THR A 312 36.75 -6.90 9.18
C THR A 312 37.95 -6.01 8.88
N THR A 313 37.81 -4.69 9.08
CA THR A 313 38.81 -3.70 8.72
C THR A 313 39.61 -3.20 9.93
N GLU A 314 40.78 -2.62 9.65
CA GLU A 314 41.65 -1.97 10.64
C GLU A 314 41.19 -0.54 11.01
N ASN A 315 40.04 -0.09 10.50
CA ASN A 315 39.49 1.23 10.77
C ASN A 315 38.12 1.13 11.41
N LYS A 316 37.71 2.17 12.13
CA LYS A 316 36.32 2.31 12.60
C LYS A 316 35.39 2.49 11.39
N ILE A 317 34.29 1.73 11.35
CA ILE A 317 33.24 1.83 10.33
C ILE A 317 32.00 2.48 10.93
N ASP A 318 31.46 3.47 10.23
CA ASP A 318 30.18 4.10 10.54
C ASP A 318 29.05 3.33 9.83
N LEU A 319 28.05 2.93 10.61
CA LEU A 319 26.86 2.22 10.15
C LEU A 319 25.63 3.13 10.11
N SER A 320 25.76 4.43 10.40
CA SER A 320 24.65 5.38 10.29
C SER A 320 24.01 5.28 8.91
N GLY A 321 22.70 5.03 8.89
CA GLY A 321 21.93 4.90 7.65
C GLY A 321 22.06 3.57 6.91
N TRP A 322 22.88 2.61 7.36
CA TRP A 322 22.86 1.24 6.85
C TRP A 322 21.57 0.53 7.27
N TYR A 323 21.30 -0.64 6.68
CA TYR A 323 20.08 -1.40 7.00
C TYR A 323 20.35 -2.88 7.29
N LEU A 324 19.56 -3.46 8.20
CA LEU A 324 19.32 -4.90 8.28
C LEU A 324 17.93 -5.24 7.75
N SER A 325 17.82 -6.40 7.11
CA SER A 325 16.53 -6.92 6.68
C SER A 325 16.50 -8.44 6.58
N ASP A 326 15.41 -9.01 7.08
CA ASP A 326 15.01 -10.42 6.89
C ASP A 326 14.15 -10.63 5.62
N ASN A 327 13.88 -9.57 4.86
CA ASN A 327 12.97 -9.59 3.72
C ASN A 327 13.73 -9.25 2.43
N LYS A 328 13.88 -10.24 1.55
CA LYS A 328 14.54 -10.10 0.25
C LYS A 328 13.89 -9.04 -0.64
N GLU A 329 12.59 -8.87 -0.49
CA GLU A 329 11.77 -7.88 -1.19
C GLU A 329 11.68 -6.56 -0.40
N ASN A 330 12.49 -6.33 0.63
CA ASN A 330 12.61 -5.02 1.28
C ASN A 330 13.97 -4.91 2.00
N PRO A 331 15.07 -4.55 1.31
CA PRO A 331 16.39 -4.49 1.94
C PRO A 331 16.52 -3.36 3.00
N ARG A 332 15.55 -2.44 3.09
CA ARG A 332 15.56 -1.26 3.97
C ARG A 332 14.67 -1.43 5.21
N LYS A 333 14.51 -2.65 5.74
CA LYS A 333 13.51 -2.96 6.78
C LYS A 333 13.80 -2.26 8.12
N TRP A 334 15.04 -2.30 8.59
CA TRP A 334 15.47 -1.62 9.81
C TRP A 334 16.74 -0.83 9.55
N GLN A 335 16.70 0.48 9.79
CA GLN A 335 17.83 1.39 9.63
C GLN A 335 18.62 1.48 10.94
N PHE A 336 19.94 1.42 10.85
CA PHE A 336 20.82 1.69 11.98
C PHE A 336 20.67 3.16 12.44
N PRO A 337 20.56 3.42 13.76
CA PRO A 337 20.51 4.77 14.29
C PRO A 337 21.76 5.59 13.96
N GLU A 338 21.59 6.90 13.80
CA GLU A 338 22.69 7.86 13.63
C GLU A 338 23.74 7.74 14.74
N GLY A 339 25.02 7.74 14.33
CA GLY A 339 26.18 7.56 15.20
C GLY A 339 26.56 6.11 15.50
N THR A 340 25.77 5.13 15.03
CA THR A 340 26.10 3.71 15.21
C THR A 340 27.39 3.38 14.46
N SER A 341 28.34 2.75 15.14
CA SER A 341 29.64 2.45 14.54
C SER A 341 30.32 1.27 15.20
N ILE A 342 31.18 0.59 14.45
CA ILE A 342 31.95 -0.56 14.91
C ILE A 342 33.43 -0.18 14.83
N ALA A 343 34.16 -0.34 15.94
CA ALA A 343 35.61 -0.13 15.94
C ALA A 343 36.33 -1.21 15.11
N ALA A 344 37.60 -0.98 14.82
CA ALA A 344 38.42 -1.89 14.02
C ALA A 344 38.43 -3.30 14.64
N ASN A 345 38.14 -4.34 13.86
CA ASN A 345 38.12 -5.74 14.30
C ASN A 345 37.19 -6.05 15.49
N GLU A 346 36.20 -5.20 15.76
CA GLU A 346 35.23 -5.37 16.85
C GLU A 346 33.87 -5.88 16.34
N TYR A 347 33.05 -6.32 17.28
CA TYR A 347 31.72 -6.89 17.05
C TYR A 347 30.61 -5.92 17.46
N LEU A 348 29.45 -6.04 16.83
CA LEU A 348 28.24 -5.31 17.19
C LEU A 348 27.04 -6.25 17.23
N LEU A 349 26.35 -6.24 18.36
CA LEU A 349 25.13 -7.02 18.55
C LEU A 349 23.90 -6.18 18.23
N VAL A 350 22.96 -6.79 17.52
CA VAL A 350 21.63 -6.28 17.25
C VAL A 350 20.62 -7.34 17.66
N TRP A 351 19.71 -7.00 18.56
CA TRP A 351 18.60 -7.84 18.99
C TRP A 351 17.50 -7.82 17.94
N ALA A 352 16.98 -8.99 17.57
CA ALA A 352 15.89 -9.14 16.61
C ALA A 352 14.63 -9.59 17.37
N ASP A 353 13.95 -8.63 17.98
CA ASP A 353 12.89 -8.86 18.97
C ASP A 353 11.59 -8.09 18.67
N GLU A 354 11.49 -7.44 17.51
CA GLU A 354 10.39 -6.56 17.12
C GLU A 354 10.25 -5.29 17.99
N ASN A 355 11.25 -4.96 18.81
CA ASN A 355 11.22 -3.84 19.74
C ASN A 355 12.21 -2.73 19.38
N GLY A 356 12.12 -2.21 18.16
CA GLY A 356 13.03 -1.18 17.65
C GLY A 356 13.06 0.17 18.40
N SER A 357 12.29 0.31 19.49
CA SER A 357 12.24 1.49 20.36
C SER A 357 12.76 1.22 21.78
N ALA A 358 13.44 0.09 21.99
CA ALA A 358 14.06 -0.23 23.28
C ALA A 358 15.03 0.86 23.75
N ALA A 359 15.10 1.06 25.07
CA ALA A 359 15.83 2.18 25.67
C ALA A 359 17.36 1.99 25.71
N GLU A 360 17.82 0.73 25.69
CA GLU A 360 19.23 0.36 25.73
C GLU A 360 19.51 -0.73 24.70
N GLY A 361 20.68 -0.71 24.07
CA GLY A 361 21.04 -1.66 23.01
C GLY A 361 20.51 -1.27 21.63
N LEU A 362 20.82 -2.10 20.63
CA LEU A 362 20.28 -1.99 19.28
C LEU A 362 19.24 -3.09 19.10
N HIS A 363 18.00 -2.68 18.84
CA HIS A 363 16.88 -3.60 18.65
C HIS A 363 16.28 -3.36 17.27
N ALA A 364 16.13 -4.42 16.50
CA ALA A 364 15.52 -4.41 15.19
C ALA A 364 13.99 -4.45 15.30
N ASN A 365 13.30 -3.87 14.32
CA ASN A 365 11.84 -3.91 14.24
C ASN A 365 11.31 -5.24 13.65
N PHE A 366 12.10 -6.31 13.73
CA PHE A 366 11.78 -7.64 13.25
C PHE A 366 12.42 -8.70 14.13
N LYS A 367 11.94 -9.95 13.99
CA LYS A 367 12.46 -11.13 14.69
C LYS A 367 12.87 -12.19 13.70
N LEU A 368 13.83 -13.03 14.11
CA LEU A 368 14.29 -14.12 13.27
C LEU A 368 13.39 -15.37 13.38
N SER A 369 13.09 -15.99 12.26
CA SER A 369 12.36 -17.26 12.19
C SER A 369 13.29 -18.44 12.48
N SER A 370 13.05 -19.14 13.59
CA SER A 370 13.70 -20.43 13.90
C SER A 370 13.50 -21.52 12.84
N LYS A 371 12.60 -21.34 11.86
CA LYS A 371 12.42 -22.27 10.72
C LYS A 371 13.36 -21.99 9.55
N GLY A 372 14.12 -20.90 9.61
CA GLY A 372 14.99 -20.43 8.53
C GLY A 372 14.34 -19.36 7.67
N GLU A 373 15.17 -18.47 7.14
CA GLU A 373 14.80 -17.33 6.30
C GLU A 373 16.06 -16.66 5.70
N PHE A 374 15.88 -15.47 5.13
CA PHE A 374 16.92 -14.60 4.60
C PHE A 374 17.32 -13.55 5.63
N LEU A 375 18.59 -13.12 5.63
CA LEU A 375 19.05 -11.94 6.35
C LEU A 375 20.10 -11.22 5.49
N SER A 376 20.06 -9.90 5.50
CA SER A 376 21.00 -9.04 4.76
C SER A 376 21.41 -7.81 5.54
N LEU A 377 22.63 -7.37 5.25
CA LEU A 377 23.20 -6.07 5.60
C LEU A 377 23.34 -5.24 4.33
N THR A 378 22.79 -4.03 4.32
CA THR A 378 22.71 -3.17 3.13
C THR A 378 23.35 -1.82 3.41
N SER A 379 24.06 -1.26 2.42
CA SER A 379 24.68 0.07 2.50
C SER A 379 23.63 1.20 2.54
N PRO A 380 24.01 2.43 2.92
CA PRO A 380 23.09 3.56 2.97
C PRO A 380 22.50 3.97 1.60
N ASP A 381 21.40 4.72 1.65
CA ASP A 381 20.70 5.24 0.46
C ASP A 381 21.62 6.01 -0.49
N GLU A 382 22.49 6.86 0.05
CA GLU A 382 23.47 7.66 -0.70
C GLU A 382 24.54 6.82 -1.42
N GLN A 383 24.69 5.55 -1.03
CA GLN A 383 25.56 4.55 -1.66
C GLN A 383 24.75 3.53 -2.50
N GLY A 384 23.47 3.79 -2.75
CA GLY A 384 22.64 3.03 -3.68
C GLY A 384 21.96 1.80 -3.11
N ASN A 385 21.95 1.60 -1.77
CA ASN A 385 21.30 0.47 -1.10
C ASN A 385 21.78 -0.91 -1.57
N LEU A 386 23.08 -1.08 -1.73
CA LEU A 386 23.65 -2.34 -2.17
C LEU A 386 23.70 -3.34 -1.01
N ILE A 387 23.31 -4.58 -1.26
CA ILE A 387 23.49 -5.68 -0.31
C ILE A 387 25.00 -5.91 -0.16
N MET A 388 25.52 -5.62 1.03
CA MET A 388 26.93 -5.74 1.35
C MET A 388 27.25 -7.15 1.83
N ASP A 389 26.37 -7.76 2.61
CA ASP A 389 26.47 -9.15 3.03
C ASP A 389 25.08 -9.78 3.21
N MET A 390 24.97 -11.09 3.02
CA MET A 390 23.70 -11.80 3.19
C MET A 390 23.89 -13.27 3.52
N ILE A 391 22.85 -13.84 4.14
CA ILE A 391 22.73 -15.26 4.42
C ILE A 391 21.29 -15.71 4.15
N THR A 392 21.14 -16.95 3.69
CA THR A 392 19.88 -17.69 3.82
C THR A 392 20.15 -18.91 4.69
N PHE A 393 19.44 -19.04 5.81
CA PHE A 393 19.63 -20.12 6.78
C PHE A 393 18.38 -20.99 6.89
N GLY A 394 18.58 -22.25 7.32
CA GLY A 394 17.50 -23.21 7.52
C GLY A 394 17.02 -23.24 8.98
N THR A 395 16.30 -24.30 9.35
CA THR A 395 15.82 -24.52 10.73
C THR A 395 16.96 -24.43 11.75
N GLN A 396 16.72 -23.66 12.81
CA GLN A 396 17.64 -23.44 13.92
C GLN A 396 17.26 -24.29 15.13
N SER A 397 18.28 -24.71 15.89
CA SER A 397 18.09 -25.40 17.17
C SER A 397 18.11 -24.38 18.31
N LYS A 398 17.40 -24.68 19.39
CA LYS A 398 17.39 -23.83 20.59
C LYS A 398 18.81 -23.67 21.13
N ASP A 399 19.17 -22.43 21.44
CA ASP A 399 20.45 -22.05 22.07
C ASP A 399 21.70 -22.50 21.30
N ILE A 400 21.56 -22.74 19.99
CA ILE A 400 22.66 -22.98 19.06
C ILE A 400 22.66 -21.83 18.07
N SER A 401 23.77 -21.11 18.00
CA SER A 401 23.97 -20.05 17.03
C SER A 401 24.44 -20.61 15.69
N PHE A 402 24.38 -19.77 14.67
CA PHE A 402 24.82 -20.06 13.32
C PHE A 402 25.80 -18.97 12.91
N GLY A 403 27.07 -19.31 12.69
CA GLY A 403 28.13 -18.33 12.47
C GLY A 403 29.20 -18.78 11.48
N ARG A 404 30.01 -17.83 11.02
CA ARG A 404 31.16 -18.09 10.13
C ARG A 404 32.36 -18.56 10.97
N ILE A 405 33.08 -19.59 10.54
CA ILE A 405 34.28 -20.06 11.26
C ILE A 405 35.49 -19.13 10.99
N SER A 406 35.46 -18.38 9.88
CA SER A 406 36.43 -17.33 9.61
C SER A 406 35.77 -16.17 8.87
N ASN A 407 36.33 -14.96 8.98
CA ASN A 407 35.83 -13.78 8.28
C ASN A 407 35.90 -13.86 6.74
N LYS A 408 36.56 -14.88 6.18
CA LYS A 408 36.63 -15.16 4.74
C LYS A 408 35.69 -16.30 4.31
N ASP A 409 35.05 -16.96 5.26
CA ASP A 409 34.14 -18.06 4.95
C ASP A 409 32.77 -17.48 4.58
N GLU A 410 32.21 -17.92 3.47
CA GLU A 410 30.84 -17.60 3.06
C GLU A 410 29.82 -18.58 3.68
N THR A 411 30.31 -19.65 4.31
CA THR A 411 29.49 -20.70 4.90
C THR A 411 29.27 -20.44 6.38
N PHE A 412 28.03 -20.60 6.82
CA PHE A 412 27.66 -20.56 8.22
C PHE A 412 27.49 -21.98 8.77
N HIS A 413 27.87 -22.16 10.03
CA HIS A 413 27.86 -23.44 10.73
C HIS A 413 27.16 -23.33 12.09
N PRO A 414 26.46 -24.38 12.54
CA PRO A 414 25.92 -24.41 13.89
C PRO A 414 27.07 -24.46 14.90
N MET A 415 27.02 -23.63 15.94
CA MET A 415 28.10 -23.54 16.91
C MET A 415 27.64 -23.16 18.32
N THR A 416 28.60 -23.18 19.25
CA THR A 416 28.36 -22.64 20.59
C THR A 416 28.36 -21.12 20.49
N PRO A 417 27.38 -20.41 21.09
CA PRO A 417 27.26 -18.96 20.97
C PRO A 417 28.51 -18.21 21.42
N THR A 418 29.00 -17.27 20.60
CA THR A 418 30.21 -16.48 20.85
C THR A 418 30.02 -14.95 20.87
N PRO A 419 28.90 -14.41 21.41
CA PRO A 419 28.58 -13.00 21.31
C PRO A 419 29.69 -12.09 21.88
N GLY A 420 30.13 -11.12 21.07
CA GLY A 420 31.18 -10.16 21.34
C GLY A 420 32.60 -10.71 21.23
N THR A 421 32.79 -11.93 20.71
CA THR A 421 34.09 -12.62 20.68
C THR A 421 34.30 -13.40 19.39
N SER A 422 35.52 -13.91 19.17
CA SER A 422 35.80 -14.76 18.00
C SER A 422 35.06 -16.09 18.07
N ASN A 423 34.46 -16.45 16.93
CA ASN A 423 33.89 -17.75 16.60
C ASN A 423 34.91 -18.91 16.68
#